data_AF-A0A384BV32-F1
#
_entry.id   AF-A0A384BV32-F1
#
_cell.length_a   1.000
_cell.length_b   1.000
_cell.length_c   1.000
_cell.angle_alpha   90.00
_cell.angle_beta   90.00
_cell.angle_gamma   90.00
#
_symmetry.space_group_name_H-M   'P 1'
#
loop_
_entity.id
_entity.type
_entity.pdbx_description
1 polymer ?
#
loop_
_entity_poly.entity_id
_entity_poly.type
_entity_poly.pdbx_seq_one_letter_code
_entity_poly.pdbx_strand_id
1 'polypeptide(L)'
;MSVPRGSQVQKRLSSFMRKGLLEVPSPTEKDWPKDDEDDYVFVDLGQEPDSLPQPYRMINKMVDLLFDRCWEVIQERHALKEVELSQTQPTTYLPLVESKLNKMPNCMAISQDYVFIGGAKGFSIYNLYSAKRIYIWEKLKVDVTSIWATDLGNEILIAPVDEMGIARLFYFYKDGLFLIKAINEVMTLVKE
;
A
#
# COMPACT_ATOMS: atom_id res chain seq x y z
N MET A 1 71.24 42.44 -16.72
CA MET A 1 71.56 43.63 -15.91
C MET A 1 70.32 44.51 -15.89
N SER A 2 69.86 44.87 -14.69
CA SER A 2 68.97 46.02 -14.39
C SER A 2 67.47 45.94 -14.70
N VAL A 3 66.71 45.56 -13.68
CA VAL A 3 65.42 46.13 -13.19
C VAL A 3 65.50 47.69 -13.13
N PRO A 4 64.48 48.54 -12.81
CA PRO A 4 63.08 48.28 -12.43
C PRO A 4 62.02 49.38 -12.78
N ARG A 5 60.79 49.15 -12.26
CA ARG A 5 59.90 50.07 -11.50
C ARG A 5 59.26 51.30 -12.16
N GLY A 6 57.99 51.47 -11.79
CA GLY A 6 57.34 52.78 -11.63
C GLY A 6 55.87 52.72 -12.06
N SER A 7 54.96 52.26 -11.21
CA SER A 7 54.21 53.06 -10.21
C SER A 7 53.02 53.84 -10.77
N GLN A 8 51.82 53.33 -10.43
CA GLN A 8 50.56 54.00 -10.06
C GLN A 8 50.31 55.42 -10.59
N VAL A 9 49.14 55.68 -11.20
CA VAL A 9 48.22 56.75 -10.76
C VAL A 9 46.76 56.40 -11.10
N GLN A 10 45.90 56.82 -10.18
CA GLN A 10 44.51 56.56 -9.93
C GLN A 10 43.54 57.33 -10.85
N LYS A 11 42.49 56.61 -11.27
CA LYS A 11 41.12 57.00 -11.69
C LYS A 11 40.76 58.50 -11.75
N ARG A 12 40.20 58.92 -12.90
CA ARG A 12 39.08 59.87 -12.98
C ARG A 12 38.15 59.47 -14.12
N LEU A 13 36.95 59.00 -13.76
CA LEU A 13 35.80 58.92 -14.64
C LEU A 13 35.01 60.22 -14.46
N SER A 14 34.90 61.01 -15.53
CA SER A 14 33.94 62.11 -15.62
C SER A 14 32.97 61.84 -16.76
N SER A 15 31.72 61.65 -16.34
CA SER A 15 30.46 61.79 -17.08
C SER A 15 30.50 62.63 -18.36
N PHE A 16 29.81 62.20 -19.41
CA PHE A 16 28.47 62.72 -19.74
C PHE A 16 27.91 62.07 -21.02
N MET A 17 26.59 61.93 -20.99
CA MET A 17 25.68 61.28 -21.92
C MET A 17 25.86 61.63 -23.40
N ARG A 18 25.68 60.63 -24.28
CA ARG A 18 24.86 60.80 -25.48
C ARG A 18 24.25 59.45 -25.90
N LYS A 19 22.95 59.29 -25.69
CA LYS A 19 22.16 58.20 -26.29
C LYS A 19 22.12 58.43 -27.81
N GLY A 20 22.89 57.66 -28.54
CA GLY A 20 22.71 57.42 -29.98
C GLY A 20 22.04 56.07 -30.14
N LEU A 21 20.95 56.03 -30.88
CA LEU A 21 20.24 54.82 -31.31
C LEU A 21 21.23 53.90 -32.03
N LEU A 22 21.64 52.81 -31.41
CA LEU A 22 22.45 51.76 -32.01
C LEU A 22 21.67 50.46 -31.90
N GLU A 23 21.32 49.91 -33.06
CA GLU A 23 20.74 48.57 -33.23
C GLU A 23 21.55 47.57 -32.41
N VAL A 24 20.86 46.71 -31.65
CA VAL A 24 21.50 45.63 -30.89
C VAL A 24 22.11 44.66 -31.90
N PRO A 25 23.44 44.52 -31.99
CA PRO A 25 24.01 43.46 -32.81
C PRO A 25 23.65 42.12 -32.18
N SER A 26 23.14 41.20 -32.99
CA SER A 26 22.82 39.84 -32.59
C SER A 26 24.03 39.18 -31.90
N PRO A 27 23.84 38.56 -30.72
CA PRO A 27 24.95 38.06 -29.91
C PRO A 27 25.72 37.01 -30.71
N THR A 28 26.99 37.30 -30.99
CA THR A 28 27.92 36.35 -31.58
C THR A 28 28.42 35.44 -30.45
N GLU A 29 28.60 34.14 -30.70
CA GLU A 29 28.96 33.08 -29.72
C GLU A 29 30.22 33.34 -28.86
N LYS A 30 30.91 34.49 -29.05
CA LYS A 30 32.09 34.90 -28.29
C LYS A 30 31.78 35.62 -26.97
N ASP A 31 30.52 35.95 -26.69
CA ASP A 31 30.10 36.64 -25.46
C ASP A 31 29.48 35.71 -24.40
N TRP A 32 29.44 34.40 -24.64
CA TRP A 32 29.08 33.44 -23.60
C TRP A 32 30.30 33.23 -22.67
N PRO A 33 30.14 33.36 -21.34
CA PRO A 33 31.13 32.82 -20.42
C PRO A 33 31.36 31.35 -20.81
N LYS A 34 32.62 30.97 -20.98
CA LYS A 34 32.97 29.58 -21.27
C LYS A 34 32.43 28.72 -20.13
N ASP A 35 31.72 27.67 -20.52
CA ASP A 35 31.26 26.61 -19.65
C ASP A 35 32.51 25.85 -19.17
N ASP A 36 33.15 26.34 -18.11
CA ASP A 36 34.17 25.59 -17.38
C ASP A 36 33.42 24.49 -16.61
N GLU A 37 33.08 23.42 -17.35
CA GLU A 37 32.45 22.17 -16.92
C GLU A 37 33.37 21.32 -16.03
N ASP A 38 34.27 21.94 -15.26
CA ASP A 38 35.13 21.23 -14.32
C ASP A 38 35.30 22.06 -13.03
N ASP A 39 34.85 21.45 -11.94
CA ASP A 39 35.06 21.79 -10.52
C ASP A 39 33.90 22.49 -9.76
N TYR A 40 32.67 21.98 -9.94
CA TYR A 40 31.70 22.05 -8.83
C TYR A 40 32.08 21.02 -7.76
N VAL A 41 33.07 21.36 -6.93
CA VAL A 41 33.26 20.67 -5.65
C VAL A 41 32.01 20.93 -4.84
N PHE A 42 31.18 19.90 -4.67
CA PHE A 42 30.20 19.90 -3.58
C PHE A 42 31.01 19.99 -2.28
N VAL A 43 31.29 21.21 -1.83
CA VAL A 43 31.78 21.45 -0.48
C VAL A 43 30.64 21.00 0.41
N ASP A 44 30.84 19.85 1.06
CA ASP A 44 29.93 19.34 2.05
C ASP A 44 29.81 20.41 3.14
N LEU A 45 28.70 21.16 3.13
CA LEU A 45 28.45 22.30 4.02
C LEU A 45 28.44 21.91 5.51
N GLY A 46 28.57 20.62 5.83
CA GLY A 46 28.73 20.11 7.18
C GLY A 46 30.16 20.10 7.73
N GLN A 47 31.19 20.30 6.89
CA GLN A 47 32.58 20.33 7.37
C GLN A 47 33.05 21.78 7.57
N GLU A 48 32.40 22.48 8.50
CA GLU A 48 32.88 23.78 8.96
C GLU A 48 34.24 23.56 9.67
N PRO A 49 35.34 24.15 9.17
CA PRO A 49 36.64 23.95 9.81
C PRO A 49 36.56 24.50 11.23
N ASP A 50 36.88 23.62 12.17
CA ASP A 50 36.84 23.85 13.61
C ASP A 50 37.81 25.00 13.98
N SER A 51 37.31 26.23 13.82
CA SER A 51 38.10 27.47 13.66
C SER A 51 38.74 27.94 14.96
N LEU A 52 38.48 27.25 16.06
CA LEU A 52 38.94 27.64 17.38
C LEU A 52 40.39 27.20 17.64
N PRO A 53 41.19 28.06 18.29
CA PRO A 53 42.48 27.66 18.82
C PRO A 53 42.33 26.67 19.98
N GLN A 54 43.38 25.89 20.24
CA GLN A 54 43.50 25.08 21.46
C GLN A 54 43.48 26.01 22.68
N PRO A 55 42.74 25.69 23.76
CA PRO A 55 42.02 24.44 24.04
C PRO A 55 40.52 24.45 23.69
N TYR A 56 39.98 25.59 23.24
CA TYR A 56 38.54 25.78 23.01
C TYR A 56 37.98 24.83 21.95
N ARG A 57 38.79 24.48 20.96
CA ARG A 57 38.45 23.44 19.97
C ARG A 57 38.13 22.09 20.59
N MET A 58 38.91 21.68 21.59
CA MET A 58 38.69 20.41 22.27
C MET A 58 37.38 20.44 23.06
N ILE A 59 37.05 21.58 23.67
CA ILE A 59 35.79 21.78 24.39
C ILE A 59 34.61 21.68 23.42
N ASN A 60 34.67 22.37 22.27
CA ASN A 60 33.61 22.28 21.26
C ASN A 60 33.37 20.85 20.81
N LYS A 61 34.42 20.10 20.45
CA LYS A 61 34.26 18.69 20.08
C LYS A 61 33.60 17.82 21.15
N MET A 62 33.91 18.06 22.43
CA MET A 62 33.25 17.33 23.52
C MET A 62 31.78 17.72 23.66
N VAL A 63 31.45 19.00 23.46
CA VAL A 63 30.08 19.51 23.50
C VAL A 63 29.27 19.00 22.31
N ASP A 64 29.83 19.01 21.12
CA ASP A 64 29.21 18.48 19.89
C ASP A 64 28.92 16.99 20.04
N LEU A 65 29.90 16.21 20.53
CA LEU A 65 29.71 14.79 20.82
C LEU A 65 28.58 14.54 21.83
N LEU A 66 28.43 15.41 22.84
CA LEU A 66 27.32 15.31 23.80
C LEU A 66 25.99 15.61 23.11
N PHE A 67 25.93 16.62 22.26
CA PHE A 67 24.72 16.95 21.51
C PHE A 67 24.33 15.84 20.54
N ASP A 68 25.27 15.30 19.77
CA ASP A 68 25.04 14.17 18.86
C ASP A 68 24.42 12.99 19.61
N ARG A 69 25.02 12.63 20.75
CA ARG A 69 24.53 11.52 21.57
C ARG A 69 23.15 11.78 22.17
N CYS A 70 22.89 13.01 22.61
CA CYS A 70 21.56 13.40 23.09
C CYS A 70 20.53 13.36 21.95
N TRP A 71 20.92 13.79 20.76
CA TRP A 71 20.06 13.83 19.58
C TRP A 71 19.67 12.43 19.10
N GLU A 72 20.61 11.48 19.07
CA GLU A 72 20.34 10.07 18.77
C GLU A 72 19.23 9.50 19.67
N VAL A 73 19.36 9.70 20.99
CA VAL A 73 18.36 9.22 21.96
C VAL A 73 16.99 9.87 21.76
N ILE A 74 16.95 11.15 21.39
CA ILE A 74 15.69 11.86 21.10
C ILE A 74 15.06 11.29 19.82
N GLN A 75 15.86 11.08 18.77
CA GLN A 75 15.39 10.55 17.49
C GLN A 75 14.84 9.14 17.62
N GLU A 76 15.54 8.24 18.32
CA GLU A 76 15.04 6.89 18.59
C GLU A 76 13.69 6.92 19.31
N ARG A 77 13.54 7.78 20.33
CA ARG A 77 12.27 7.93 21.04
C ARG A 77 11.16 8.53 20.18
N HIS A 78 11.50 9.44 19.28
CA HIS A 78 10.52 10.02 18.36
C HIS A 78 10.02 8.96 17.37
N ALA A 79 10.94 8.20 16.76
CA ALA A 79 10.61 7.11 15.85
C ALA A 79 9.71 6.05 16.52
N LEU A 80 10.00 5.67 17.77
CA LEU A 80 9.15 4.74 18.52
C LEU A 80 7.73 5.29 18.75
N LYS A 81 7.61 6.57 19.11
CA LYS A 81 6.29 7.22 19.28
C LYS A 81 5.52 7.35 17.97
N GLU A 82 6.19 7.63 16.86
CA GLU A 82 5.56 7.65 15.53
C GLU A 82 5.03 6.27 15.15
N VAL A 83 5.78 5.21 15.45
CA VAL A 83 5.32 3.82 15.25
C VAL A 83 4.10 3.52 16.12
N GLU A 84 4.08 3.93 17.39
CA GLU A 84 2.92 3.78 18.27
C GLU A 84 1.70 4.58 17.80
N LEU A 85 1.90 5.82 17.35
CA LEU A 85 0.82 6.68 16.83
C LEU A 85 0.29 6.20 15.48
N SER A 86 1.14 5.57 14.67
CA SER A 86 0.75 4.97 13.39
C SER A 86 -0.06 3.68 13.55
N GLN A 87 -0.05 3.06 14.74
CA GLN A 87 -0.86 1.89 15.04
C GLN A 87 -2.31 2.30 15.27
N THR A 88 -3.07 2.41 14.18
CA THR A 88 -4.52 2.55 14.27
C THR A 88 -5.15 1.24 14.71
N GLN A 89 -5.89 1.25 15.83
CA GLN A 89 -6.69 0.08 16.21
C GLN A 89 -7.77 -0.16 15.15
N PRO A 90 -7.93 -1.42 14.66
CA PRO A 90 -9.03 -1.75 13.78
C PRO A 90 -10.36 -1.40 14.43
N THR A 91 -11.28 -0.81 13.66
CA THR A 91 -12.63 -0.55 14.15
C THR A 91 -13.33 -1.89 14.40
N THR A 92 -13.61 -2.18 15.67
CA THR A 92 -14.41 -3.34 16.05
C THR A 92 -15.89 -3.02 15.83
N TYR A 93 -16.54 -3.75 14.92
CA TYR A 93 -17.98 -3.64 14.69
C TYR A 93 -18.72 -4.64 15.57
N LEU A 94 -19.84 -4.20 16.15
CA LEU A 94 -20.76 -5.09 16.85
C LEU A 94 -21.58 -5.90 15.81
N PRO A 95 -21.86 -7.19 16.07
CA PRO A 95 -22.71 -7.98 15.18
C PRO A 95 -24.13 -7.40 15.13
N LEU A 96 -24.65 -7.17 13.93
CA LEU A 96 -25.96 -6.54 13.72
C LEU A 96 -27.14 -7.50 14.00
N VAL A 97 -27.00 -8.77 13.62
CA VAL A 97 -28.05 -9.78 13.71
C VAL A 97 -27.45 -11.13 14.11
N GLU A 98 -28.10 -11.81 15.05
CA GLU A 98 -27.79 -13.20 15.40
C GLU A 98 -28.92 -14.11 14.90
N SER A 99 -28.59 -15.02 13.98
CA SER A 99 -29.53 -16.04 13.50
C SER A 99 -29.27 -17.37 14.20
N LYS A 100 -30.23 -17.84 15.01
CA LYS A 100 -30.15 -19.17 15.63
C LYS A 100 -30.46 -20.26 14.61
N LEU A 101 -29.53 -21.19 14.44
CA LEU A 101 -29.72 -22.39 13.63
C LEU A 101 -30.27 -23.51 14.52
N ASN A 102 -31.26 -24.25 14.01
CA ASN A 102 -31.87 -25.36 14.75
C ASN A 102 -30.91 -26.54 14.97
N LYS A 103 -29.89 -26.66 14.11
CA LYS A 103 -28.88 -27.71 14.13
C LYS A 103 -27.51 -27.09 13.85
N MET A 104 -26.46 -27.74 14.36
CA MET A 104 -25.09 -27.36 14.06
C MET A 104 -24.83 -27.55 12.55
N PRO A 105 -24.37 -26.52 11.83
CA PRO A 105 -23.97 -26.67 10.44
C PRO A 105 -22.59 -27.34 10.35
N ASN A 106 -22.36 -28.08 9.27
CA ASN A 106 -21.08 -28.74 9.01
C ASN A 106 -20.12 -27.83 8.25
N CYS A 107 -20.65 -27.03 7.33
CA CYS A 107 -19.86 -26.18 6.45
C CYS A 107 -20.65 -24.93 6.03
N MET A 108 -19.94 -23.91 5.60
CA MET A 108 -20.52 -22.65 5.13
C MET A 108 -19.69 -22.04 4.02
N ALA A 109 -20.34 -21.40 3.06
CA ALA A 109 -19.71 -20.58 2.02
C ALA A 109 -20.49 -19.28 1.86
N ILE A 110 -19.79 -18.21 1.45
CA ILE A 110 -20.37 -16.89 1.20
C ILE A 110 -20.08 -16.52 -0.24
N SER A 111 -21.09 -16.01 -0.95
CA SER A 111 -20.99 -15.55 -2.33
C SER A 111 -22.00 -14.41 -2.51
N GLN A 112 -21.55 -13.27 -3.05
CA GLN A 112 -22.34 -12.04 -3.11
C GLN A 112 -23.05 -11.75 -1.77
N ASP A 113 -24.38 -11.58 -1.83
CA ASP A 113 -25.24 -11.23 -0.71
C ASP A 113 -25.87 -12.45 -0.03
N TYR A 114 -25.33 -13.66 -0.30
CA TYR A 114 -25.90 -14.92 0.14
C TYR A 114 -24.91 -15.74 0.95
N VAL A 115 -25.43 -16.41 1.98
CA VAL A 115 -24.72 -17.40 2.78
C VAL A 115 -25.31 -18.78 2.52
N PHE A 116 -24.45 -19.71 2.15
CA PHE A 116 -24.77 -21.10 1.90
C PHE A 116 -24.32 -21.91 3.11
N ILE A 117 -25.25 -22.54 3.81
CA ILE A 117 -24.97 -23.30 5.02
C ILE A 117 -25.31 -24.75 4.76
N GLY A 118 -24.28 -25.60 4.78
CA GLY A 118 -24.41 -27.05 4.68
C GLY A 118 -24.62 -27.68 6.04
N GLY A 119 -25.56 -28.63 6.11
CA GLY A 119 -25.88 -29.31 7.35
C GLY A 119 -26.47 -30.67 7.09
N ALA A 120 -27.28 -31.12 8.05
CA ALA A 120 -27.87 -32.44 7.99
C ALA A 120 -28.87 -32.55 6.82
N LYS A 121 -28.75 -33.61 6.02
CA LYS A 121 -29.64 -33.92 4.89
C LYS A 121 -29.72 -32.87 3.77
N GLY A 122 -28.79 -31.92 3.71
CA GLY A 122 -28.86 -30.86 2.71
C GLY A 122 -28.14 -29.56 3.05
N PHE A 123 -28.56 -28.49 2.39
CA PHE A 123 -28.06 -27.15 2.64
C PHE A 123 -29.18 -26.11 2.59
N SER A 124 -28.90 -24.92 3.10
CA SER A 124 -29.82 -23.79 3.16
C SER A 124 -29.13 -22.51 2.71
N ILE A 125 -29.91 -21.59 2.15
CA ILE A 125 -29.43 -20.31 1.61
C ILE A 125 -30.07 -19.18 2.42
N TYR A 126 -29.24 -18.27 2.91
CA TYR A 126 -29.65 -17.09 3.67
C TYR A 126 -29.23 -15.83 2.94
N ASN A 127 -30.04 -14.78 3.06
CA ASN A 127 -29.65 -13.43 2.65
C ASN A 127 -28.80 -12.78 3.75
N LEU A 128 -27.65 -12.21 3.41
CA LEU A 128 -26.75 -11.51 4.35
C LEU A 128 -27.41 -10.28 4.97
N TYR A 129 -28.11 -9.46 4.18
CA TYR A 129 -28.70 -8.21 4.65
C TYR A 129 -29.93 -8.43 5.53
N SER A 130 -30.84 -9.29 5.10
CA SER A 130 -32.09 -9.51 5.83
C SER A 130 -31.97 -10.59 6.90
N ALA A 131 -30.86 -11.34 6.93
CA ALA A 131 -30.68 -12.55 7.75
C ALA A 131 -31.84 -13.57 7.62
N LYS A 132 -32.55 -13.54 6.49
CA LYS A 132 -33.69 -14.43 6.23
C LYS A 132 -33.24 -15.62 5.44
N ARG A 133 -33.80 -16.78 5.77
CA ARG A 133 -33.64 -18.01 4.99
C ARG A 133 -34.49 -17.92 3.75
N ILE A 134 -33.84 -17.98 2.59
CA ILE A 134 -34.47 -17.87 1.27
C ILE A 134 -34.83 -19.26 0.76
N TYR A 135 -33.90 -20.22 0.89
CA TYR A 135 -34.05 -21.53 0.30
C TYR A 135 -33.59 -22.64 1.25
N ILE A 136 -34.25 -23.79 1.15
CA ILE A 136 -33.88 -25.03 1.84
C ILE A 136 -33.84 -26.14 0.80
N TRP A 137 -32.70 -26.80 0.71
CA TRP A 137 -32.52 -27.96 -0.12
C TRP A 137 -32.26 -29.19 0.74
N GLU A 138 -33.34 -29.88 1.15
CA GLU A 138 -33.31 -31.11 1.96
C GLU A 138 -33.64 -32.35 1.11
N LYS A 139 -32.94 -32.54 -0.02
CA LYS A 139 -33.14 -33.72 -0.87
C LYS A 139 -32.08 -34.81 -0.68
N LEU A 140 -31.08 -34.58 0.18
CA LEU A 140 -30.06 -35.57 0.45
C LEU A 140 -30.47 -36.51 1.57
N LYS A 141 -30.14 -37.79 1.42
CA LYS A 141 -30.21 -38.76 2.51
C LYS A 141 -29.05 -38.60 3.48
N VAL A 142 -27.98 -37.94 3.04
CA VAL A 142 -26.68 -37.85 3.68
C VAL A 142 -26.33 -36.38 3.93
N ASP A 143 -25.45 -36.14 4.89
CA ASP A 143 -25.08 -34.80 5.30
C ASP A 143 -24.09 -34.16 4.31
N VAL A 144 -24.15 -32.83 4.21
CA VAL A 144 -23.21 -32.06 3.39
C VAL A 144 -21.94 -31.81 4.20
N THR A 145 -20.79 -32.20 3.67
CA THR A 145 -19.48 -32.09 4.34
C THR A 145 -18.75 -30.82 3.94
N SER A 146 -18.92 -30.37 2.70
CA SER A 146 -18.27 -29.15 2.19
C SER A 146 -19.15 -28.47 1.16
N ILE A 147 -19.08 -27.15 1.11
CA ILE A 147 -19.76 -26.33 0.10
C ILE A 147 -18.76 -25.33 -0.44
N TRP A 148 -18.71 -25.21 -1.76
CA TRP A 148 -18.06 -24.10 -2.45
C TRP A 148 -19.09 -23.28 -3.20
N ALA A 149 -18.89 -21.96 -3.24
CA ALA A 149 -19.69 -21.05 -4.03
C ALA A 149 -18.75 -20.16 -4.86
N THR A 150 -19.18 -19.79 -6.06
CA THR A 150 -18.43 -18.91 -6.96
C THR A 150 -19.39 -18.03 -7.74
N ASP A 151 -19.02 -16.76 -7.84
CA ASP A 151 -19.78 -15.75 -8.55
C ASP A 151 -19.52 -15.81 -10.05
N LEU A 152 -20.60 -15.81 -10.83
CA LEU A 152 -20.62 -15.75 -12.30
C LEU A 152 -21.39 -14.50 -12.74
N GLY A 153 -20.93 -13.32 -12.31
CA GLY A 153 -21.61 -12.05 -12.56
C GLY A 153 -22.84 -11.88 -11.67
N ASN A 154 -24.04 -12.05 -12.23
CA ASN A 154 -25.32 -11.94 -11.49
C ASN A 154 -25.83 -13.29 -10.95
N GLU A 155 -25.04 -14.34 -11.16
CA GLU A 155 -25.42 -15.73 -10.97
C GLU A 155 -24.39 -16.37 -10.04
N ILE A 156 -24.80 -17.40 -9.29
CA ILE A 156 -23.92 -18.07 -8.34
C ILE A 156 -23.90 -19.56 -8.67
N LEU A 157 -22.70 -20.12 -8.85
CA LEU A 157 -22.50 -21.56 -8.93
C LEU A 157 -22.16 -22.09 -7.55
N ILE A 158 -22.80 -23.19 -7.16
CA ILE A 158 -22.65 -23.79 -5.85
C ILE A 158 -22.34 -25.27 -6.02
N ALA A 159 -21.34 -25.77 -5.31
CA ALA A 159 -20.93 -27.16 -5.33
C ALA A 159 -20.88 -27.73 -3.91
N PRO A 160 -22.01 -28.19 -3.35
CA PRO A 160 -22.00 -29.07 -2.17
C PRO A 160 -21.43 -30.44 -2.50
N VAL A 161 -20.66 -30.98 -1.55
CA VAL A 161 -20.18 -32.36 -1.50
C VAL A 161 -20.79 -33.04 -0.29
N ASP A 162 -21.36 -34.22 -0.49
CA ASP A 162 -21.91 -35.04 0.59
C ASP A 162 -20.86 -35.96 1.23
N GLU A 163 -21.23 -36.61 2.33
CA GLU A 163 -20.37 -37.59 3.02
C GLU A 163 -19.99 -38.80 2.14
N MET A 164 -20.81 -39.10 1.12
CA MET A 164 -20.52 -40.16 0.14
C MET A 164 -19.55 -39.71 -0.96
N GLY A 165 -19.09 -38.45 -0.93
CA GLY A 165 -18.18 -37.89 -1.93
C GLY A 165 -18.84 -37.59 -3.28
N ILE A 166 -20.17 -37.43 -3.32
CA ILE A 166 -20.91 -37.00 -4.50
C ILE A 166 -20.98 -35.48 -4.49
N ALA A 167 -20.37 -34.86 -5.49
CA ALA A 167 -20.45 -33.42 -5.68
C ALA A 167 -21.65 -33.10 -6.57
N ARG A 168 -22.45 -32.10 -6.21
CA ARG A 168 -23.59 -31.66 -7.03
C ARG A 168 -23.40 -30.21 -7.40
N LEU A 169 -23.37 -29.91 -8.69
CA LEU A 169 -23.26 -28.56 -9.20
C LEU A 169 -24.65 -27.94 -9.33
N PHE A 170 -24.87 -26.86 -8.60
CA PHE A 170 -26.07 -26.05 -8.66
C PHE A 170 -25.77 -24.70 -9.28
N TYR A 171 -26.81 -24.14 -9.88
CA TYR A 171 -26.89 -22.80 -10.39
C TYR A 171 -27.98 -22.05 -9.63
N PHE A 172 -27.63 -20.89 -9.10
CA PHE A 172 -28.51 -20.05 -8.30
C PHE A 172 -28.67 -18.68 -8.95
N TYR A 173 -29.92 -18.29 -9.21
CA TYR A 173 -30.28 -17.02 -9.85
C TYR A 173 -31.64 -16.55 -9.36
N LYS A 174 -31.72 -15.30 -8.88
CA LYS A 174 -32.98 -14.64 -8.43
C LYS A 174 -33.89 -15.57 -7.61
N ASP A 175 -33.33 -16.20 -6.57
CA ASP A 175 -34.00 -17.16 -5.68
C ASP A 175 -34.37 -18.53 -6.28
N GLY A 176 -34.07 -18.77 -7.56
CA GLY A 176 -34.18 -20.08 -8.19
C GLY A 176 -32.92 -20.90 -8.03
N LEU A 177 -33.05 -22.14 -7.54
CA LEU A 177 -31.95 -23.11 -7.44
C LEU A 177 -32.16 -24.26 -8.43
N PHE A 178 -31.18 -24.46 -9.31
CA PHE A 178 -31.22 -25.46 -10.37
C PHE A 178 -30.04 -26.42 -10.24
N LEU A 179 -30.29 -27.73 -10.23
CA LEU A 179 -29.24 -28.73 -10.28
C LEU A 179 -28.79 -28.90 -11.74
N ILE A 180 -27.52 -28.62 -12.03
CA ILE A 180 -26.93 -28.81 -13.36
C ILE A 180 -26.50 -30.25 -13.53
N LYS A 181 -25.66 -30.74 -12.60
CA LYS A 181 -25.00 -32.04 -12.72
C LYS A 181 -24.61 -32.60 -11.37
N ALA A 182 -24.77 -33.90 -11.21
CA ALA A 182 -24.13 -34.64 -10.14
C ALA A 182 -22.85 -35.32 -10.66
N ILE A 183 -21.81 -35.29 -9.86
CA ILE A 183 -20.48 -35.82 -10.15
C ILE A 183 -20.22 -36.94 -9.14
N ASN A 184 -19.66 -38.05 -9.61
CA ASN A 184 -19.37 -39.23 -8.79
C ASN A 184 -20.63 -39.95 -8.26
N GLU A 185 -21.76 -39.89 -8.99
CA GLU A 185 -22.86 -40.81 -8.74
C GLU A 185 -22.45 -42.21 -9.19
N VAL A 186 -22.12 -43.08 -8.24
CA VAL A 186 -21.86 -44.49 -8.52
C VAL A 186 -23.20 -45.12 -8.92
N MET A 187 -23.42 -45.33 -10.22
CA MET A 187 -24.41 -46.29 -10.70
C MET A 187 -24.05 -47.64 -10.08
N THR A 188 -24.83 -48.10 -9.11
CA THR A 188 -24.86 -49.51 -8.77
C THR A 188 -25.40 -50.23 -10.00
N LEU A 189 -24.49 -50.71 -10.85
CA LEU A 189 -24.81 -51.69 -11.88
C LEU A 189 -25.24 -52.97 -11.16
N VAL A 190 -26.52 -53.06 -10.81
CA VAL A 190 -27.15 -54.35 -10.50
C VAL A 190 -27.14 -55.13 -11.81
N LYS A 191 -26.16 -56.03 -11.96
CA LYS A 191 -26.23 -57.09 -12.96
C LYS A 191 -27.25 -58.11 -12.46
N GLU A 192 -28.33 -58.27 -13.22
CA GLU A 192 -29.20 -59.46 -13.16
C GLU A 192 -28.41 -60.73 -13.52
#